data_AF-A0A923C9L9-F1
#
_entry.id   AF-A0A923C9L9-F1
#
_cell.length_a   1.000
_cell.length_b   1.000
_cell.length_c   1.000
_cell.angle_alpha   90.00
_cell.angle_beta   90.00
_cell.angle_gamma   90.00
#
_symmetry.space_group_name_H-M   'P 1'
#
loop_
_entity.id
_entity.type
_entity.pdbx_description
1 polymer ?
#
loop_
_entity_poly.entity_id
_entity_poly.type
_entity_poly.pdbx_seq_one_letter_code
_entity_poly.pdbx_strand_id
1 'polypeptide(L)'
;MHNPIPPITEDDIADYLSNTPDFFERHAGLLAAVQLTSPHGHRAVSLQERQAEMLREKIRGLELKAAEMIRHGQENTTIADKLQRWTR
;
A
#
# COMPACT_ATOMS: atom_id res chain seq x y z
N MET A 1 -30.80 18.47 -33.68
CA MET A 1 -30.09 17.31 -33.10
C MET A 1 -29.50 17.75 -31.78
N HIS A 2 -30.21 17.57 -30.67
CA HIS A 2 -29.69 17.86 -29.33
C HIS A 2 -28.92 16.61 -28.91
N ASN A 3 -27.59 16.67 -28.88
CA ASN A 3 -26.78 15.56 -28.39
C ASN A 3 -26.84 15.59 -26.87
N PRO A 4 -27.53 14.65 -26.19
CA PRO A 4 -27.51 14.63 -24.73
C PRO A 4 -26.07 14.36 -24.32
N ILE A 5 -25.49 15.27 -23.53
CA ILE A 5 -24.22 15.03 -22.87
C ILE A 5 -24.42 13.74 -22.06
N PRO A 6 -23.61 12.68 -22.29
CA PRO A 6 -23.75 11.46 -21.53
C PRO A 6 -23.64 11.79 -20.02
N PRO A 7 -24.49 11.21 -19.18
CA PRO A 7 -24.41 11.44 -17.74
C PRO A 7 -23.03 11.00 -17.26
N ILE A 8 -22.43 11.79 -16.36
CA ILE A 8 -21.15 11.45 -15.73
C ILE A 8 -21.30 10.09 -15.06
N THR A 9 -20.49 9.12 -15.50
CA THR A 9 -20.47 7.77 -14.95
C THR A 9 -19.47 7.67 -13.79
N GLU A 10 -19.58 6.60 -12.98
CA GLU A 10 -18.61 6.32 -11.93
C GLU A 10 -17.20 6.09 -12.51
N ASP A 11 -17.12 5.46 -13.69
CA ASP A 11 -15.86 5.24 -14.41
C ASP A 11 -15.21 6.57 -14.82
N ASP A 12 -16.00 7.53 -15.32
CA ASP A 12 -15.49 8.87 -15.66
C ASP A 12 -14.89 9.59 -14.44
N ILE A 13 -15.49 9.40 -13.25
CA ILE A 13 -15.00 9.97 -11.99
C ILE A 13 -13.71 9.29 -11.57
N ALA A 14 -13.66 7.95 -11.64
CA ALA A 14 -12.47 7.17 -11.30
C ALA A 14 -11.28 7.53 -12.20
N ASP A 15 -11.52 7.63 -13.51
CA ASP A 15 -10.51 8.04 -14.49
C ASP A 15 -10.03 9.47 -14.24
N TYR A 16 -10.94 10.40 -13.95
CA TYR A 16 -10.58 11.77 -13.64
C TYR A 16 -9.71 11.87 -12.38
N LEU A 17 -10.12 11.22 -11.29
CA LEU A 17 -9.38 11.25 -10.02
C LEU A 17 -8.02 10.57 -10.12
N SER A 18 -7.91 9.50 -10.92
CA SER A 18 -6.65 8.79 -11.15
C SER A 18 -5.64 9.62 -11.94
N ASN A 19 -6.13 10.42 -12.88
CA ASN A 19 -5.30 11.27 -13.73
C ASN A 19 -5.03 12.68 -13.15
N THR A 20 -5.70 13.04 -12.04
CA THR A 20 -5.63 14.39 -11.44
C THR A 20 -5.25 14.29 -9.95
N PRO A 21 -4.00 13.92 -9.61
CA PRO A 21 -3.60 13.67 -8.23
C PRO A 21 -3.65 14.92 -7.32
N ASP A 22 -3.48 16.11 -7.88
CA ASP A 22 -3.60 17.41 -7.20
C ASP A 22 -5.04 17.75 -6.79
N PHE A 23 -6.03 17.02 -7.31
CA PHE A 23 -7.46 17.25 -7.00
C PHE A 23 -7.71 17.24 -5.50
N PHE A 24 -7.13 16.30 -4.75
CA PHE A 24 -7.33 16.20 -3.31
C PHE A 24 -6.60 17.28 -2.52
N GLU A 25 -5.54 17.87 -3.07
CA GLU A 25 -4.89 19.05 -2.47
C GLU A 25 -5.78 20.28 -2.62
N ARG A 26 -6.34 20.49 -3.82
CA ARG A 26 -7.27 21.61 -4.10
C ARG A 26 -8.61 21.46 -3.40
N HIS A 27 -9.04 20.22 -3.15
CA HIS A 27 -10.30 19.89 -2.49
C HIS A 27 -10.08 19.16 -1.15
N ALA A 28 -9.15 19.63 -0.33
CA ALA A 28 -8.82 19.02 0.96
C ALA A 28 -10.03 18.84 1.90
N GLY A 29 -11.00 19.76 1.85
CA GLY A 29 -12.25 19.64 2.61
C GLY A 29 -13.13 18.47 2.16
N LEU A 30 -13.12 18.14 0.86
CA LEU A 30 -13.80 16.95 0.33
C LEU A 30 -13.11 15.68 0.84
N LEU A 31 -11.78 15.63 0.82
CA LEU A 31 -11.02 14.50 1.35
C LEU A 31 -11.33 14.25 2.85
N ALA A 32 -11.47 15.31 3.64
CA ALA A 32 -11.84 15.21 5.06
C ALA A 32 -13.29 14.74 5.27
N ALA A 33 -14.19 15.05 4.33
CA ALA A 33 -15.59 14.66 4.37
C ALA A 33 -15.86 13.26 3.80
N VAL A 34 -14.97 12.75 2.93
CA VAL A 34 -15.10 11.40 2.35
C VAL A 34 -14.84 10.37 3.44
N GLN A 35 -15.93 9.77 3.89
CA GLN A 35 -15.94 8.65 4.82
C GLN A 35 -16.13 7.36 4.04
N LEU A 36 -15.07 6.57 3.89
CA LEU A 36 -15.20 5.22 3.39
C LEU A 36 -15.71 4.35 4.55
N THR A 37 -17.00 4.05 4.56
CA THR A 37 -17.56 3.08 5.49
C THR A 37 -17.07 1.70 5.11
N SER A 38 -16.11 1.18 5.89
CA SER A 38 -15.71 -0.23 5.79
C SER A 38 -16.93 -1.11 6.06
N PRO A 39 -17.14 -2.21 5.31
CA PRO A 39 -18.19 -3.19 5.62
C PRO A 39 -17.99 -3.88 6.98
N HIS A 40 -16.82 -3.74 7.60
CA HIS A 40 -16.54 -4.21 8.96
C HIS A 40 -16.41 -3.02 9.94
N GLY A 41 -17.55 -2.56 10.46
CA GLY A 41 -17.65 -1.87 11.76
C GLY A 41 -17.38 -0.36 11.78
N HIS A 42 -18.47 0.41 11.92
CA HIS A 42 -18.65 1.66 12.70
C HIS A 42 -17.52 2.71 12.87
N ARG A 43 -16.51 2.76 12.02
CA ARG A 43 -15.55 3.85 11.99
C ARG A 43 -15.27 4.19 10.54
N ALA A 44 -15.69 5.37 10.11
CA ALA A 44 -15.22 5.94 8.87
C ALA A 44 -13.70 6.05 8.96
N VAL A 45 -12.99 5.28 8.13
CA VAL A 45 -11.53 5.33 8.08
C VAL A 45 -11.15 6.36 7.04
N SER A 46 -10.38 7.37 7.43
CA SER A 46 -9.88 8.37 6.47
C SER A 46 -8.97 7.68 5.45
N LEU A 47 -8.97 8.13 4.19
CA LEU A 47 -8.07 7.61 3.15
C LEU A 47 -6.59 7.61 3.61
N GLN A 48 -6.20 8.60 4.42
CA GLN A 48 -4.87 8.69 5.02
C GLN A 48 -4.58 7.57 6.03
N GLU A 49 -5.56 7.19 6.87
CA GLU A 49 -5.43 6.06 7.78
C GLU A 49 -5.26 4.75 7.00
N ARG A 50 -5.97 4.60 5.86
CA ARG A 50 -5.80 3.43 5.00
C ARG A 50 -4.42 3.37 4.36
N GLN A 51 -3.90 4.50 3.88
CA GLN A 51 -2.53 4.58 3.36
C GLN A 51 -1.49 4.25 4.45
N ALA A 52 -1.67 4.78 5.67
CA ALA A 52 -0.79 4.47 6.79
C ALA A 52 -0.83 2.99 7.18
N GLU A 53 -2.00 2.36 7.14
CA GLU A 53 -2.17 0.94 7.41
C GLU A 53 -1.41 0.07 6.39
N MET A 54 -1.55 0.38 5.09
CA MET A 54 -0.82 -0.30 4.02
C MET A 54 0.71 -0.16 4.18
N LEU A 55 1.20 1.02 4.57
CA LEU A 55 2.62 1.22 4.84
C LEU A 55 3.10 0.39 6.03
N ARG A 56 2.31 0.32 7.11
CA ARG A 56 2.64 -0.52 8.28
C ARG A 56 2.69 -2.01 7.92
N GLU A 57 1.81 -2.48 7.05
CA GLU A 57 1.82 -3.86 6.57
C GLU A 57 3.05 -4.14 5.70
N LYS A 58 3.41 -3.22 4.79
CA LYS A 58 4.62 -3.31 3.98
C LYS A 58 5.89 -3.36 4.84
N ILE A 59 5.97 -2.52 5.88
CA ILE A 59 7.10 -2.53 6.84
C ILE A 59 7.20 -3.89 7.52
N ARG A 60 6.10 -4.43 8.07
CA ARG A 60 6.09 -5.76 8.69
C ARG A 60 6.55 -6.86 7.74
N GLY A 61 6.12 -6.83 6.48
CA GLY A 61 6.56 -7.79 5.47
C GLY A 61 8.05 -7.69 5.14
N LEU A 62 8.62 -6.48 5.15
CA LEU A 62 10.06 -6.28 4.95
C LEU A 62 10.88 -6.73 6.17
N GLU A 63 10.40 -6.45 7.37
CA GLU A 63 11.04 -6.90 8.62
C GLU A 63 11.12 -8.44 8.69
N LEU A 64 10.05 -9.14 8.30
CA LEU A 64 10.04 -10.61 8.25
C LEU A 64 11.07 -11.16 7.26
N LYS A 65 11.12 -10.60 6.05
CA LYS A 65 12.11 -10.99 5.02
C LYS A 65 13.55 -10.73 5.49
N ALA A 66 13.78 -9.61 6.18
CA ALA A 66 15.10 -9.31 6.72
C ALA A 66 15.53 -10.34 7.77
N ALA A 67 14.62 -10.74 8.66
CA ALA A 67 14.89 -11.79 9.65
C ALA A 67 15.23 -13.14 8.98
N GLU A 68 14.51 -13.52 7.92
CA GLU A 68 14.82 -14.73 7.15
C GLU A 68 16.20 -14.66 6.48
N MET A 69 16.57 -13.53 5.89
CA MET A 69 17.89 -13.35 5.28
C MET A 69 19.02 -13.46 6.31
N ILE A 70 18.85 -12.90 7.50
CA ILE A 70 19.84 -13.02 8.59
C ILE A 70 20.02 -14.50 8.97
N ARG A 71 18.92 -15.23 9.12
CA ARG A 71 18.94 -16.68 9.43
C ARG A 71 19.69 -17.46 8.35
N HIS A 72 19.39 -17.22 7.09
CA HIS A 72 20.11 -17.84 5.97
C HIS A 72 21.59 -17.45 5.93
N GLY A 73 21.92 -16.20 6.25
CA GLY A 73 23.30 -15.76 6.40
C GLY A 73 24.07 -16.59 7.43
N GLN A 74 23.48 -16.84 8.60
CA GLN A 74 24.07 -17.65 9.67
C GLN A 74 24.24 -19.13 9.28
N GLU A 75 23.28 -19.69 8.54
CA GLU A 75 23.38 -21.04 7.99
C GLU A 75 24.54 -21.13 6.99
N ASN A 76 24.64 -20.15 6.08
CA ASN A 76 25.70 -20.07 5.09
C ASN A 76 27.09 -19.94 5.73
N THR A 77 27.24 -19.11 6.77
CA THR A 77 28.53 -19.01 7.50
C THR A 77 28.90 -20.32 8.16
N THR A 78 27.92 -21.03 8.74
CA THR A 78 28.16 -22.35 9.35
C THR A 78 28.62 -23.38 8.32
N ILE A 79 28.04 -23.35 7.12
CA ILE A 79 28.46 -24.22 6.00
C ILE A 79 29.86 -23.86 5.53
N ALA A 80 30.15 -22.57 5.36
CA ALA A 80 31.47 -22.09 4.95
C ALA A 80 32.57 -22.51 5.94
N ASP A 81 32.31 -22.41 7.24
CA ASP A 81 33.24 -22.84 8.29
C ASP A 81 33.53 -24.35 8.22
N LYS A 82 32.50 -25.17 7.96
CA LYS A 82 32.67 -26.63 7.78
C LYS A 82 33.52 -26.94 6.55
N LEU A 83 33.25 -26.27 5.42
CA LEU A 83 34.02 -26.44 4.18
C LEU A 83 35.50 -26.05 4.37
N GLN A 84 35.76 -24.93 5.06
CA GLN A 84 37.13 -24.50 5.37
C GLN A 84 37.88 -25.53 6.22
N ARG A 85 37.21 -26.12 7.21
CA ARG A 85 37.80 -27.18 8.05
C ARG A 85 38.10 -28.45 7.26
N TRP A 86 37.28 -28.83 6.29
CA TRP A 86 37.51 -30.02 5.46
C TRP A 86 38.66 -29.88 4.47
N THR A 87 38.98 -28.64 4.08
CA THR A 87 40.04 -28.35 3.11
C THR A 87 41.40 -28.15 3.78
N ARG A 88 41.45 -28.02 5.11
CA ARG A 88 42.69 -27.93 5.90
C ARG A 88 43.21 -29.27 6.35
#